data_AF-A0A5C5WTL3-F1
#
_entry.id   AF-A0A5C5WTL3-F1
#
_cell.length_a   1.000
_cell.length_b   1.000
_cell.length_c   1.000
_cell.angle_alpha   90.00
_cell.angle_beta   90.00
_cell.angle_gamma   90.00
#
_symmetry.space_group_name_H-M   'P 1'
#
loop_
_entity.id
_entity.type
_entity.pdbx_description
1 polymer ?
#
loop_
_entity_poly.entity_id
_entity_poly.type
_entity_poly.pdbx_seq_one_letter_code
_entity_poly.pdbx_strand_id
1 'polypeptide(L)'
;MSASQRAARIGKLHTALKKHYKPQPTGATRPLLEHVLYASLLEDAPSELADEGMAKCEQEFFDWNEVRVTSVTELTQVLSRLPDPVKAATRLKSNLQAIFEEFYTFDLDHMKKENLGRAVSKFEKMPGMTPFVLSYTVQHGLGGHSVPIDYSAMVIMLATEIASQPEAHTGKVPGIERAIPKNKGIEFADLLHQCAVALNKSTKDKTARAVLDAVDKGSSKRLDEWLVNKKAAKKRVVKRKEQERAEAIEAAKVAEVEAEEVARKKAEKKAAKEGVKPSEKKAGTTKKTDAKSASAKPASKTVAAKETPSKTTKVASKKTASTSTPATKKKAAASKPASKKVAKKSAASTPAKKTSKKKSATSETAKKAPAKKADNRKLTKRKPR
;
A
#
# COMPACT_ATOMS: atom_id res chain seq x y z
N MET A 1 14.10 23.17 -7.33
CA MET A 1 12.87 23.63 -8.00
C MET A 1 11.96 24.29 -6.98
N SER A 2 11.21 25.35 -7.33
CA SER A 2 10.22 25.93 -6.42
C SER A 2 8.92 25.11 -6.37
N ALA A 3 8.15 25.24 -5.29
CA ALA A 3 6.88 24.51 -5.14
C ALA A 3 5.85 24.85 -6.25
N SER A 4 5.84 26.10 -6.73
CA SER A 4 4.99 26.56 -7.83
C SER A 4 5.38 25.89 -9.16
N GLN A 5 6.68 25.83 -9.49
CA GLN A 5 7.17 25.12 -10.67
C GLN A 5 6.82 23.62 -10.63
N ARG A 6 6.92 22.98 -9.46
CA ARG A 6 6.57 21.56 -9.29
C ARG A 6 5.08 21.34 -9.52
N ALA A 7 4.22 22.16 -8.90
CA ALA A 7 2.78 22.10 -9.09
C ALA A 7 2.37 22.33 -10.57
N ALA A 8 3.03 23.25 -11.27
CA ALA A 8 2.80 23.47 -12.70
C ALA A 8 3.18 22.25 -13.56
N ARG A 9 4.31 21.57 -13.29
CA ARG A 9 4.67 20.32 -13.97
C ARG A 9 3.72 19.16 -13.63
N ILE A 10 3.27 19.04 -12.38
CA ILE A 10 2.25 18.04 -11.98
C ILE A 10 0.91 18.31 -12.71
N GLY A 11 0.51 19.57 -12.85
CA GLY A 11 -0.68 19.96 -13.64
C GLY A 11 -0.55 19.62 -15.13
N LYS A 12 0.63 19.81 -15.73
CA LYS A 12 0.92 19.33 -17.10
C LYS A 12 0.85 17.81 -17.20
N LEU A 13 1.46 17.09 -16.25
CA LEU A 13 1.47 15.62 -16.22
C LEU A 13 0.05 15.08 -16.20
N HIS A 14 -0.79 15.57 -15.29
CA HIS A 14 -2.21 15.22 -15.24
C HIS A 14 -2.95 15.53 -16.56
N THR A 15 -2.67 16.69 -17.18
CA THR A 15 -3.26 17.09 -18.46
C THR A 15 -2.81 16.22 -19.63
N ALA A 16 -1.58 15.70 -19.61
CA ALA A 16 -1.07 14.78 -20.61
C ALA A 16 -1.61 13.36 -20.39
N LEU A 17 -1.60 12.87 -19.15
CA LEU A 17 -2.15 11.57 -18.77
C LEU A 17 -3.62 11.40 -19.23
N LYS A 18 -4.49 12.38 -18.96
CA LYS A 18 -5.91 12.40 -19.38
C LYS A 18 -6.12 12.42 -20.92
N LYS A 19 -5.08 12.60 -21.74
CA LYS A 19 -5.18 12.53 -23.21
C LYS A 19 -4.83 11.16 -23.77
N HIS A 20 -4.03 10.37 -23.05
CA HIS A 20 -3.49 9.10 -23.53
C HIS A 20 -4.04 7.89 -22.79
N TYR A 21 -4.45 8.06 -21.52
CA TYR A 21 -5.00 7.02 -20.66
C TYR A 21 -6.45 7.36 -20.27
N LYS A 22 -7.23 6.35 -19.93
CA LYS A 22 -8.62 6.49 -19.47
C LYS A 22 -8.71 6.00 -18.02
N PRO A 23 -9.44 6.69 -17.13
CA PRO A 23 -9.61 6.19 -15.78
C PRO A 23 -10.28 4.81 -15.80
N GLN A 24 -9.74 3.86 -15.04
CA GLN A 24 -10.41 2.59 -14.80
C GLN A 24 -11.75 2.83 -14.08
N PRO A 25 -12.77 1.99 -14.32
CA PRO A 25 -13.98 2.04 -13.51
C PRO A 25 -13.61 1.77 -12.05
N THR A 26 -14.18 2.53 -11.12
CA THR A 26 -14.04 2.24 -9.69
C THR A 26 -14.65 0.88 -9.39
N GLY A 27 -13.81 -0.10 -9.06
CA GLY A 27 -14.23 -1.44 -8.68
C GLY A 27 -15.10 -1.48 -7.42
N ALA A 28 -15.58 -2.66 -7.06
CA ALA A 28 -16.39 -2.87 -5.86
C ALA A 28 -15.68 -2.39 -4.59
N THR A 29 -16.44 -1.87 -3.63
CA THR A 29 -15.91 -1.47 -2.31
C THR A 29 -15.39 -2.71 -1.58
N ARG A 30 -14.09 -2.75 -1.31
CA ARG A 30 -13.44 -3.86 -0.59
C ARG A 30 -13.33 -3.57 0.93
N PRO A 31 -13.26 -4.61 1.79
CA PRO A 31 -12.74 -4.49 3.15
C PRO A 31 -11.35 -3.84 3.20
N LEU A 32 -10.97 -3.25 4.34
CA LEU A 32 -9.68 -2.55 4.44
C LEU A 32 -8.49 -3.50 4.21
N LEU A 33 -8.56 -4.74 4.69
CA LEU A 33 -7.52 -5.73 4.45
C LEU A 33 -7.30 -5.95 2.95
N GLU A 34 -8.36 -6.26 2.20
CA GLU A 34 -8.29 -6.50 0.77
C GLU A 34 -7.73 -5.30 -0.01
N HIS A 35 -7.91 -4.06 0.44
CA HIS A 35 -7.23 -2.91 -0.17
C HIS A 35 -5.70 -2.95 -0.01
N VAL A 36 -5.18 -3.47 1.12
CA VAL A 36 -3.74 -3.73 1.31
C VAL A 36 -3.27 -4.88 0.42
N LEU A 37 -4.05 -5.96 0.33
CA LEU A 37 -3.71 -7.16 -0.46
C LEU A 37 -3.71 -6.86 -1.95
N TYR A 38 -4.76 -6.22 -2.46
CA TYR A 38 -4.87 -5.79 -3.86
C TYR A 38 -3.72 -4.83 -4.23
N ALA A 39 -3.42 -3.84 -3.38
CA ALA A 39 -2.27 -2.97 -3.59
C ALA A 39 -0.93 -3.73 -3.62
N SER A 40 -0.82 -4.82 -2.85
CA SER A 40 0.38 -5.67 -2.82
C SER A 40 0.57 -6.47 -4.12
N LEU A 41 -0.50 -6.68 -4.89
CA LEU A 41 -0.46 -7.28 -6.23
C LEU A 41 -0.33 -6.23 -7.35
N LEU A 42 -0.93 -5.05 -7.17
CA LEU A 42 -0.96 -3.94 -8.13
C LEU A 42 0.38 -3.21 -8.29
N GLU A 43 1.24 -3.18 -7.27
CA GLU A 43 2.51 -2.43 -7.33
C GLU A 43 3.45 -2.95 -8.44
N ASP A 44 3.70 -2.08 -9.44
CA ASP A 44 4.40 -2.32 -10.72
C ASP A 44 3.70 -3.29 -11.71
N ALA A 45 2.42 -3.64 -11.50
CA ALA A 45 1.63 -4.56 -12.34
C ALA A 45 0.34 -3.94 -12.91
N PRO A 46 -0.16 -4.38 -14.08
CA PRO A 46 -1.48 -3.96 -14.58
C PRO A 46 -2.62 -4.37 -13.64
N SER A 47 -3.63 -3.50 -13.48
CA SER A 47 -4.84 -3.78 -12.67
C SER A 47 -5.53 -5.09 -13.05
N GLU A 48 -5.68 -5.36 -14.35
CA GLU A 48 -6.26 -6.61 -14.88
C GLU A 48 -5.59 -7.88 -14.31
N LEU A 49 -4.27 -7.85 -14.11
CA LEU A 49 -3.50 -8.98 -13.57
C LEU A 49 -3.47 -8.97 -12.03
N ALA A 50 -3.63 -7.82 -11.39
CA ALA A 50 -3.84 -7.71 -9.95
C ALA A 50 -5.22 -8.26 -9.54
N ASP A 51 -6.27 -7.98 -10.31
CA ASP A 51 -7.61 -8.56 -10.10
C ASP A 51 -7.63 -10.06 -10.41
N GLU A 52 -6.96 -10.54 -11.47
CA GLU A 52 -6.81 -11.99 -11.71
C GLU A 52 -6.03 -12.67 -10.57
N GLY A 53 -4.94 -12.06 -10.10
CA GLY A 53 -4.13 -12.58 -9.00
C GLY A 53 -4.91 -12.63 -7.67
N MET A 54 -5.71 -11.60 -7.39
CA MET A 54 -6.58 -11.54 -6.21
C MET A 54 -7.65 -12.63 -6.26
N ALA A 55 -8.39 -12.73 -7.38
CA ALA A 55 -9.44 -13.72 -7.57
C ALA A 55 -8.92 -15.17 -7.52
N LYS A 56 -7.67 -15.41 -7.92
CA LYS A 56 -7.01 -16.72 -7.75
C LYS A 56 -6.67 -17.03 -6.30
N CYS A 57 -6.18 -16.06 -5.53
CA CYS A 57 -5.97 -16.27 -4.09
C CYS A 57 -7.30 -16.58 -3.37
N GLU A 58 -8.40 -15.96 -3.79
CA GLU A 58 -9.77 -16.22 -3.30
C GLU A 58 -10.37 -17.56 -3.79
N GLN A 59 -9.71 -18.27 -4.72
CA GLN A 59 -10.16 -19.56 -5.28
C GLN A 59 -9.32 -20.74 -4.80
N GLU A 60 -7.99 -20.57 -4.70
CA GLU A 60 -7.04 -21.62 -4.33
C GLU A 60 -6.87 -21.77 -2.80
N PHE A 61 -7.25 -20.75 -2.02
CA PHE A 61 -7.13 -20.73 -0.55
C PHE A 61 -8.46 -20.38 0.12
N PHE A 62 -8.75 -21.02 1.25
CA PHE A 62 -10.01 -20.87 1.98
C PHE A 62 -10.14 -19.51 2.68
N ASP A 63 -9.02 -18.98 3.21
CA ASP A 63 -8.99 -17.65 3.83
C ASP A 63 -7.59 -16.99 3.76
N TRP A 64 -7.52 -15.73 4.21
CA TRP A 64 -6.28 -14.96 4.28
C TRP A 64 -5.28 -15.47 5.33
N ASN A 65 -5.70 -16.33 6.26
CA ASN A 65 -4.80 -16.99 7.20
C ASN A 65 -4.04 -18.14 6.51
N GLU A 66 -4.69 -18.88 5.62
CA GLU A 66 -4.07 -19.89 4.77
C GLU A 66 -3.01 -19.24 3.86
N VAL A 67 -3.40 -18.21 3.07
CA VAL A 67 -2.47 -17.43 2.21
C VAL A 67 -1.23 -16.94 2.99
N ARG A 68 -1.39 -16.58 4.26
CA ARG A 68 -0.29 -16.14 5.13
C ARG A 68 0.66 -17.29 5.51
N VAL A 69 0.20 -18.53 5.67
CA VAL A 69 1.06 -19.68 5.98
C VAL A 69 1.65 -20.34 4.72
N THR A 70 0.94 -20.32 3.59
CA THR A 70 1.35 -20.82 2.26
C THR A 70 2.80 -20.45 1.88
N SER A 71 3.52 -21.33 1.18
CA SER A 71 4.90 -21.05 0.80
C SER A 71 5.02 -19.93 -0.25
N VAL A 72 6.12 -19.16 -0.25
CA VAL A 72 6.32 -18.10 -1.27
C VAL A 72 6.42 -18.70 -2.68
N THR A 73 6.97 -19.91 -2.81
CA THR A 73 7.07 -20.65 -4.08
C THR A 73 5.70 -20.96 -4.68
N GLU A 74 4.75 -21.38 -3.86
CA GLU A 74 3.39 -21.75 -4.21
C GLU A 74 2.53 -20.51 -4.50
N LEU A 75 2.62 -19.46 -3.67
CA LEU A 75 2.05 -18.15 -3.98
C LEU A 75 2.60 -17.58 -5.31
N THR A 76 3.88 -17.83 -5.63
CA THR A 76 4.48 -17.44 -6.92
C THR A 76 3.89 -18.23 -8.10
N GLN A 77 3.47 -19.48 -7.90
CA GLN A 77 2.79 -20.29 -8.92
C GLN A 77 1.35 -19.81 -9.16
N VAL A 78 0.59 -19.53 -8.09
CA VAL A 78 -0.76 -18.95 -8.18
C VAL A 78 -0.72 -17.59 -8.89
N LEU A 79 0.20 -16.71 -8.47
CA LEU A 79 0.38 -15.36 -9.01
C LEU A 79 1.20 -15.28 -10.30
N SER A 80 1.52 -16.41 -10.94
CA SER A 80 2.49 -16.56 -12.04
C SER A 80 2.28 -15.69 -13.29
N ARG A 81 1.12 -15.05 -13.45
CA ARG A 81 0.86 -14.08 -14.54
C ARG A 81 1.31 -12.64 -14.24
N LEU A 82 1.59 -12.29 -13.00
CA LEU A 82 2.09 -10.95 -12.65
C LEU A 82 3.49 -10.71 -13.26
N PRO A 83 3.89 -9.45 -13.57
CA PRO A 83 5.20 -9.15 -14.17
C PRO A 83 6.41 -9.54 -13.29
N ASP A 84 6.23 -9.61 -11.98
CA ASP A 84 7.20 -10.15 -11.03
C ASP A 84 6.46 -10.90 -9.90
N PRO A 85 6.15 -12.19 -10.11
CA PRO A 85 5.28 -12.95 -9.20
C PRO A 85 5.98 -13.23 -7.86
N VAL A 86 7.32 -13.32 -7.85
CA VAL A 86 8.11 -13.53 -6.63
C VAL A 86 8.03 -12.31 -5.72
N LYS A 87 8.18 -11.09 -6.26
CA LYS A 87 7.98 -9.86 -5.47
C LYS A 87 6.54 -9.74 -4.98
N ALA A 88 5.55 -9.99 -5.85
CA ALA A 88 4.14 -9.89 -5.46
C ALA A 88 3.78 -10.88 -4.34
N ALA A 89 4.15 -12.16 -4.47
CA ALA A 89 3.96 -13.18 -3.44
C ALA A 89 4.66 -12.82 -2.12
N THR A 90 5.90 -12.34 -2.19
CA THR A 90 6.66 -11.90 -1.00
C THR A 90 5.98 -10.71 -0.32
N ARG A 91 5.58 -9.68 -1.08
CA ARG A 91 4.92 -8.47 -0.59
C ARG A 91 3.57 -8.79 0.05
N LEU A 92 2.75 -9.62 -0.60
CA LEU A 92 1.46 -10.11 -0.10
C LEU A 92 1.61 -10.85 1.24
N LYS A 93 2.48 -11.86 1.30
CA LYS A 93 2.71 -12.66 2.52
C LYS A 93 3.31 -11.82 3.66
N SER A 94 4.25 -10.91 3.37
CA SER A 94 4.82 -10.01 4.38
C SER A 94 3.77 -9.09 4.98
N ASN A 95 2.92 -8.47 4.15
CA ASN A 95 1.84 -7.59 4.65
C ASN A 95 0.79 -8.38 5.44
N LEU A 96 0.41 -9.59 5.01
CA LEU A 96 -0.48 -10.48 5.78
C LEU A 96 0.10 -10.86 7.14
N GLN A 97 1.40 -11.18 7.21
CA GLN A 97 2.06 -11.52 8.47
C GLN A 97 2.14 -10.32 9.41
N ALA A 98 2.56 -9.15 8.92
CA ALA A 98 2.67 -7.94 9.74
C ALA A 98 1.30 -7.44 10.26
N ILE A 99 0.24 -7.58 9.45
CA ILE A 99 -1.14 -7.30 9.85
C ILE A 99 -1.59 -8.25 10.97
N PHE A 100 -1.30 -9.54 10.84
CA PHE A 100 -1.64 -10.51 11.88
C PHE A 100 -0.87 -10.26 13.19
N GLU A 101 0.40 -9.86 13.11
CA GLU A 101 1.23 -9.55 14.30
C GLU A 101 0.80 -8.27 15.05
N GLU A 102 0.35 -7.22 14.34
CA GLU A 102 -0.15 -5.98 14.96
C GLU A 102 -1.58 -6.12 15.50
N PHE A 103 -2.48 -6.78 14.75
CA PHE A 103 -3.92 -6.75 15.03
C PHE A 103 -4.53 -8.06 15.55
N TYR A 104 -3.86 -9.20 15.38
CA TYR A 104 -4.39 -10.55 15.68
C TYR A 104 -5.74 -10.88 15.00
N THR A 105 -6.09 -10.15 13.94
CA THR A 105 -7.32 -10.32 13.16
C THR A 105 -7.12 -9.89 11.71
N PHE A 106 -7.96 -10.42 10.81
CA PHE A 106 -8.05 -10.01 9.41
C PHE A 106 -9.21 -9.02 9.16
N ASP A 107 -10.10 -8.77 10.14
CA ASP A 107 -11.06 -7.65 10.08
C ASP A 107 -10.41 -6.34 10.53
N LEU A 108 -10.00 -5.54 9.54
CA LEU A 108 -9.42 -4.22 9.74
C LEU A 108 -10.43 -3.07 9.58
N ASP A 109 -11.72 -3.32 9.34
CA ASP A 109 -12.70 -2.25 9.09
C ASP A 109 -13.01 -1.40 10.33
N HIS A 110 -12.57 -1.84 11.52
CA HIS A 110 -12.48 -1.01 12.72
C HIS A 110 -11.55 0.20 12.54
N MET A 111 -10.45 0.05 11.77
CA MET A 111 -9.48 1.12 11.51
C MET A 111 -10.06 2.28 10.66
N LYS A 112 -11.09 2.01 9.84
CA LYS A 112 -11.82 3.06 9.10
C LYS A 112 -12.54 4.07 10.02
N LYS A 113 -12.67 3.74 11.32
CA LYS A 113 -13.28 4.59 12.37
C LYS A 113 -12.25 5.26 13.28
N GLU A 114 -10.97 4.88 13.20
CA GLU A 114 -9.90 5.55 13.95
C GLU A 114 -9.58 6.94 13.37
N ASN A 115 -8.81 7.73 14.12
CA ASN A 115 -8.19 8.93 13.55
C ASN A 115 -7.23 8.53 12.42
N LEU A 116 -7.44 9.07 11.21
CA LEU A 116 -6.65 8.75 10.02
C LEU A 116 -5.13 8.74 10.27
N GLY A 117 -4.59 9.76 10.96
CA GLY A 117 -3.15 9.83 11.26
C GLY A 117 -2.66 8.65 12.12
N ARG A 118 -3.44 8.23 13.12
CA ARG A 118 -3.13 7.03 13.92
C ARG A 118 -3.18 5.76 13.08
N ALA A 119 -4.19 5.64 12.21
CA ALA A 119 -4.32 4.49 11.32
C ALA A 119 -3.12 4.36 10.37
N VAL A 120 -2.73 5.45 9.69
CA VAL A 120 -1.54 5.49 8.83
C VAL A 120 -0.28 5.14 9.63
N SER A 121 -0.11 5.68 10.86
CA SER A 121 1.05 5.39 11.70
C SER A 121 1.14 3.97 12.28
N LYS A 122 0.09 3.14 12.17
CA LYS A 122 0.22 1.68 12.38
C LYS A 122 0.78 1.02 11.13
N PHE A 123 0.12 1.22 9.98
CA PHE A 123 0.55 0.62 8.71
C PHE A 123 1.98 1.05 8.30
N GLU A 124 2.38 2.31 8.49
CA GLU A 124 3.72 2.82 8.14
C GLU A 124 4.86 2.16 8.96
N LYS A 125 4.56 1.47 10.06
CA LYS A 125 5.54 0.74 10.88
C LYS A 125 5.66 -0.74 10.53
N MET A 126 4.73 -1.28 9.73
CA MET A 126 4.67 -2.71 9.44
C MET A 126 5.81 -3.15 8.51
N PRO A 127 6.56 -4.22 8.84
CA PRO A 127 7.55 -4.78 7.92
C PRO A 127 6.88 -5.26 6.63
N GLY A 128 7.49 -4.95 5.49
CA GLY A 128 6.94 -5.26 4.15
C GLY A 128 6.00 -4.21 3.57
N MET A 129 5.50 -3.26 4.38
CA MET A 129 4.64 -2.17 3.90
C MET A 129 5.44 -1.22 3.00
N THR A 130 5.13 -1.19 1.71
CA THR A 130 5.79 -0.29 0.76
C THR A 130 5.12 1.10 0.78
N PRO A 131 5.81 2.16 0.32
CA PRO A 131 5.18 3.48 0.15
C PRO A 131 3.97 3.46 -0.79
N PHE A 132 3.96 2.57 -1.80
CA PHE A 132 2.82 2.39 -2.71
C PHE A 132 1.63 1.74 -2.00
N VAL A 133 1.83 0.59 -1.34
CA VAL A 133 0.77 -0.13 -0.63
C VAL A 133 0.17 0.74 0.47
N LEU A 134 1.00 1.45 1.24
CA LEU A 134 0.54 2.41 2.23
C LEU A 134 -0.32 3.51 1.60
N SER A 135 0.20 4.20 0.57
CA SER A 135 -0.51 5.33 -0.07
C SER A 135 -1.82 4.90 -0.75
N TYR A 136 -1.85 3.71 -1.35
CA TYR A 136 -3.07 3.13 -1.92
C TYR A 136 -4.10 2.80 -0.83
N THR A 137 -3.65 2.15 0.26
CA THR A 137 -4.50 1.84 1.43
C THR A 137 -5.07 3.12 2.06
N VAL A 138 -4.27 4.19 2.14
CA VAL A 138 -4.72 5.51 2.58
C VAL A 138 -5.75 6.09 1.64
N GLN A 139 -5.52 6.04 0.32
CA GLN A 139 -6.38 6.64 -0.69
C GLN A 139 -7.73 5.91 -0.83
N HIS A 140 -7.71 4.58 -0.96
CA HIS A 140 -8.89 3.76 -1.24
C HIS A 140 -9.57 3.22 0.03
N GLY A 141 -8.79 2.69 0.99
CA GLY A 141 -9.32 1.99 2.16
C GLY A 141 -9.67 2.89 3.35
N LEU A 142 -8.81 3.86 3.67
CA LEU A 142 -8.98 4.80 4.79
C LEU A 142 -9.61 6.14 4.37
N GLY A 143 -9.85 6.36 3.08
CA GLY A 143 -10.45 7.59 2.56
C GLY A 143 -9.64 8.87 2.82
N GLY A 144 -8.31 8.75 2.98
CA GLY A 144 -7.39 9.87 3.11
C GLY A 144 -7.17 10.62 1.80
N HIS A 145 -6.19 11.53 1.77
CA HIS A 145 -5.68 12.10 0.53
C HIS A 145 -4.19 11.83 0.44
N SER A 146 -3.83 10.93 -0.47
CA SER A 146 -2.47 10.50 -0.80
C SER A 146 -2.49 10.03 -2.26
N VAL A 147 -1.36 10.03 -2.95
CA VAL A 147 -1.22 9.44 -4.28
C VAL A 147 -0.20 8.28 -4.21
N PRO A 148 -0.59 7.03 -4.49
CA PRO A 148 0.37 5.94 -4.65
C PRO A 148 1.26 6.15 -5.87
N ILE A 149 2.54 5.86 -5.71
CA ILE A 149 3.59 6.02 -6.74
C ILE A 149 4.40 4.72 -6.74
N ASP A 150 4.27 3.91 -7.79
CA ASP A 150 5.08 2.71 -7.97
C ASP A 150 6.50 3.07 -8.44
N TYR A 151 7.39 2.07 -8.57
CA TYR A 151 8.76 2.31 -8.98
C TYR A 151 8.84 2.98 -10.35
N SER A 152 8.00 2.54 -11.29
CA SER A 152 7.99 3.03 -12.67
C SER A 152 7.42 4.45 -12.77
N ALA A 153 6.43 4.79 -11.94
CA ALA A 153 5.88 6.14 -11.78
C ALA A 153 6.90 7.10 -11.13
N MET A 154 7.68 6.64 -10.15
CA MET A 154 8.78 7.43 -9.59
C MET A 154 9.84 7.76 -10.65
N VAL A 155 10.10 6.85 -11.60
CA VAL A 155 10.99 7.10 -12.75
C VAL A 155 10.41 8.17 -13.69
N ILE A 156 9.09 8.21 -13.92
CA ILE A 156 8.42 9.31 -14.64
C ILE A 156 8.63 10.65 -13.92
N MET A 157 8.45 10.66 -12.59
CA MET A 157 8.65 11.87 -11.77
C MET A 157 10.10 12.36 -11.79
N LEU A 158 11.09 11.45 -11.83
CA LEU A 158 12.51 11.79 -11.99
C LEU A 158 12.83 12.31 -13.39
N ALA A 159 12.35 11.64 -14.45
CA ALA A 159 12.64 12.02 -15.85
C ALA A 159 12.02 13.38 -16.25
N THR A 160 10.90 13.74 -15.62
CA THR A 160 10.25 15.06 -15.73
C THR A 160 10.72 16.06 -14.66
N GLU A 161 11.70 15.68 -13.84
CA GLU A 161 12.28 16.42 -12.70
C GLU A 161 11.23 16.93 -11.68
N ILE A 162 10.01 16.38 -11.67
CA ILE A 162 8.99 16.60 -10.63
C ILE A 162 9.47 16.08 -9.27
N ALA A 163 10.28 15.02 -9.27
CA ALA A 163 11.00 14.51 -8.12
C ALA A 163 12.52 14.61 -8.33
N SER A 164 13.27 14.60 -7.23
CA SER A 164 14.73 14.50 -7.19
C SER A 164 15.18 13.16 -6.60
N GLN A 165 16.44 12.76 -6.82
CA GLN A 165 16.96 11.46 -6.35
C GLN A 165 16.84 11.26 -4.82
N PRO A 166 17.08 12.25 -3.94
CA PRO A 166 16.85 12.10 -2.50
C PRO A 166 15.38 11.89 -2.14
N GLU A 167 14.46 12.56 -2.82
CA GLU A 167 13.01 12.39 -2.61
C GLU A 167 12.57 10.98 -3.04
N ALA A 168 13.02 10.54 -4.22
CA ALA A 168 12.77 9.19 -4.73
C ALA A 168 13.30 8.09 -3.78
N HIS A 169 14.42 8.31 -3.08
CA HIS A 169 14.93 7.36 -2.09
C HIS A 169 14.01 7.21 -0.87
N THR A 170 13.24 8.25 -0.52
CA THR A 170 12.22 8.19 0.55
C THR A 170 10.86 7.64 0.07
N GLY A 171 10.71 7.36 -1.23
CA GLY A 171 9.46 6.89 -1.84
C GLY A 171 8.32 7.93 -1.87
N LYS A 172 8.58 9.18 -1.49
CA LYS A 172 7.57 10.24 -1.33
C LYS A 172 7.96 11.45 -2.20
N VAL A 173 7.01 12.00 -2.96
CA VAL A 173 7.24 13.18 -3.83
C VAL A 173 6.55 14.42 -3.25
N PRO A 174 7.28 15.40 -2.69
CA PRO A 174 6.67 16.52 -1.97
C PRO A 174 5.68 17.35 -2.79
N GLY A 175 4.44 17.42 -2.31
CA GLY A 175 3.42 18.35 -2.79
C GLY A 175 2.52 17.85 -3.92
N ILE A 176 2.56 16.57 -4.30
CA ILE A 176 1.59 15.99 -5.26
C ILE A 176 0.16 16.14 -4.73
N GLU A 177 -0.08 15.80 -3.47
CA GLU A 177 -1.38 15.95 -2.77
C GLU A 177 -1.85 17.41 -2.68
N ARG A 178 -0.93 18.38 -2.82
CA ARG A 178 -1.25 19.82 -2.84
C ARG A 178 -1.54 20.34 -4.24
N ALA A 179 -0.94 19.74 -5.28
CA ALA A 179 -1.15 20.08 -6.68
C ALA A 179 -2.37 19.36 -7.29
N ILE A 180 -2.70 18.17 -6.79
CA ILE A 180 -3.87 17.36 -7.20
C ILE A 180 -4.93 17.42 -6.10
N PRO A 181 -6.11 18.03 -6.34
CA PRO A 181 -7.21 18.03 -5.38
C PRO A 181 -7.74 16.62 -5.09
N LYS A 182 -8.25 16.36 -3.88
CA LYS A 182 -8.70 15.04 -3.42
C LYS A 182 -9.69 14.35 -4.37
N ASN A 183 -10.65 15.09 -4.92
CA ASN A 183 -11.63 14.54 -5.88
C ASN A 183 -11.04 14.12 -7.24
N LYS A 184 -9.75 14.37 -7.48
CA LYS A 184 -8.99 13.89 -8.64
C LYS A 184 -7.77 13.04 -8.24
N GLY A 185 -7.61 12.72 -6.95
CA GLY A 185 -6.46 11.94 -6.44
C GLY A 185 -6.43 10.53 -7.01
N ILE A 186 -7.58 9.84 -6.99
CA ILE A 186 -7.74 8.48 -7.55
C ILE A 186 -7.55 8.49 -9.07
N GLU A 187 -8.21 9.42 -9.79
CA GLU A 187 -8.03 9.59 -11.24
C GLU A 187 -6.55 9.81 -11.61
N PHE A 188 -5.86 10.71 -10.90
CA PHE A 188 -4.45 10.98 -11.17
C PHE A 188 -3.55 9.78 -10.88
N ALA A 189 -3.80 9.05 -9.77
CA ALA A 189 -3.02 7.88 -9.37
C ALA A 189 -3.14 6.73 -10.38
N ASP A 190 -4.37 6.38 -10.77
CA ASP A 190 -4.63 5.33 -11.76
C ASP A 190 -4.04 5.69 -13.13
N LEU A 191 -4.30 6.88 -13.67
CA LEU A 191 -3.72 7.29 -14.96
C LEU A 191 -2.18 7.29 -14.95
N LEU A 192 -1.57 7.73 -13.84
CA LEU A 192 -0.11 7.71 -13.64
C LEU A 192 0.42 6.27 -13.62
N HIS A 193 -0.26 5.38 -12.91
CA HIS A 193 0.07 3.97 -12.81
C HIS A 193 -0.08 3.25 -14.17
N GLN A 194 -1.11 3.53 -14.96
CA GLN A 194 -1.22 3.01 -16.34
C GLN A 194 -0.03 3.42 -17.23
N CYS A 195 0.41 4.68 -17.12
CA CYS A 195 1.58 5.20 -17.83
C CYS A 195 2.89 4.52 -17.35
N ALA A 196 2.99 4.27 -16.05
CA ALA A 196 4.11 3.59 -15.42
C ALA A 196 4.21 2.11 -15.84
N VAL A 197 3.10 1.38 -15.82
CA VAL A 197 2.96 0.00 -16.30
C VAL A 197 3.26 -0.10 -17.80
N ALA A 198 2.85 0.88 -18.60
CA ALA A 198 3.21 0.94 -20.03
C ALA A 198 4.72 1.05 -20.26
N LEU A 199 5.44 1.85 -19.46
CA LEU A 199 6.91 1.92 -19.50
C LEU A 199 7.60 0.67 -18.95
N ASN A 200 7.03 0.01 -17.94
CA ASN A 200 7.55 -1.24 -17.39
C ASN A 200 7.46 -2.37 -18.44
N LYS A 201 6.30 -2.49 -19.12
CA LYS A 201 6.08 -3.43 -20.24
C LYS A 201 6.88 -3.06 -21.49
N SER A 202 7.06 -1.78 -21.79
CA SER A 202 7.87 -1.29 -22.91
C SER A 202 8.57 0.03 -22.60
N THR A 203 9.87 -0.06 -22.32
CA THR A 203 10.74 1.12 -22.10
C THR A 203 10.79 2.12 -23.27
N LYS A 204 10.28 1.74 -24.46
CA LYS A 204 10.17 2.56 -25.66
C LYS A 204 8.71 2.87 -26.05
N ASP A 205 7.76 2.72 -25.14
CA ASP A 205 6.36 3.03 -25.45
C ASP A 205 6.17 4.48 -25.92
N LYS A 206 5.39 4.63 -27.01
CA LYS A 206 5.18 5.92 -27.67
C LYS A 206 4.23 6.83 -26.88
N THR A 207 3.22 6.26 -26.21
CA THR A 207 2.21 7.04 -25.48
C THR A 207 2.78 7.60 -24.18
N ALA A 208 3.50 6.79 -23.41
CA ALA A 208 4.16 7.24 -22.20
C ALA A 208 5.28 8.26 -22.49
N ARG A 209 6.10 8.04 -23.53
CA ARG A 209 7.12 9.02 -23.94
C ARG A 209 6.52 10.35 -24.40
N ALA A 210 5.39 10.33 -25.11
CA ALA A 210 4.65 11.55 -25.44
C ALA A 210 4.14 12.28 -24.19
N VAL A 211 3.67 11.56 -23.16
CA VAL A 211 3.32 12.14 -21.85
C VAL A 211 4.53 12.79 -21.19
N LEU A 212 5.69 12.12 -21.15
CA LEU A 212 6.92 12.65 -20.56
C LEU A 212 7.35 13.98 -21.21
N ASP A 213 7.50 14.00 -22.55
CA ASP A 213 7.95 15.20 -23.26
C ASP A 213 6.90 16.34 -23.28
N ALA A 214 5.61 16.04 -23.05
CA ALA A 214 4.56 17.04 -22.87
C ALA A 214 4.63 17.76 -21.50
N VAL A 215 5.22 17.14 -20.46
CA VAL A 215 5.49 17.79 -19.18
C VAL A 215 6.68 18.73 -19.31
N ASP A 216 7.79 18.19 -19.81
CA ASP A 216 9.07 18.87 -19.92
C ASP A 216 9.88 18.29 -21.10
N LYS A 217 10.31 19.17 -22.02
CA LYS A 217 10.89 18.75 -23.31
C LYS A 217 12.23 18.04 -23.10
N GLY A 218 12.36 16.81 -23.60
CA GLY A 218 13.58 16.00 -23.46
C GLY A 218 13.53 15.02 -22.29
N SER A 219 12.41 14.92 -21.57
CA SER A 219 12.21 13.90 -20.53
C SER A 219 12.38 12.48 -21.07
N SER A 220 12.03 12.21 -22.34
CA SER A 220 12.32 10.90 -22.96
C SER A 220 13.82 10.62 -23.11
N LYS A 221 14.66 11.65 -23.34
CA LYS A 221 16.12 11.50 -23.40
C LYS A 221 16.71 11.25 -22.00
N ARG A 222 16.25 12.01 -20.99
CA ARG A 222 16.61 11.75 -19.58
C ARG A 222 16.24 10.33 -19.13
N LEU A 223 15.11 9.80 -19.62
CA LEU A 223 14.70 8.41 -19.37
C LEU A 223 15.69 7.40 -20.01
N ASP A 224 16.12 7.61 -21.26
CA ASP A 224 17.13 6.76 -21.90
C ASP A 224 18.49 6.83 -21.19
N GLU A 225 18.95 8.03 -20.83
CA GLU A 225 20.16 8.25 -20.03
C GLU A 225 20.09 7.54 -18.68
N TRP A 226 18.95 7.63 -17.98
CA TRP A 226 18.70 6.93 -16.72
C TRP A 226 18.69 5.40 -16.91
N LEU A 227 18.09 4.89 -18.00
CA LEU A 227 18.11 3.46 -18.33
C LEU A 227 19.52 2.95 -18.63
N VAL A 228 20.35 3.73 -19.33
CA VAL A 228 21.77 3.42 -19.57
C VAL A 228 22.55 3.44 -18.26
N ASN A 229 22.39 4.48 -17.44
CA ASN A 229 23.05 4.60 -16.13
C ASN A 229 22.64 3.47 -15.17
N LYS A 230 21.37 3.06 -15.16
CA LYS A 230 20.86 1.90 -14.39
C LYS A 230 21.48 0.59 -14.87
N LYS A 231 21.62 0.37 -16.18
CA LYS A 231 22.31 -0.81 -16.74
C LYS A 231 23.80 -0.82 -16.37
N ALA A 232 24.49 0.32 -16.49
CA ALA A 232 25.88 0.47 -16.10
C ALA A 232 26.12 0.31 -14.59
N ALA A 233 25.20 0.80 -13.75
CA ALA A 233 25.21 0.56 -12.31
C ALA A 233 25.02 -0.93 -11.98
N LYS A 234 24.00 -1.60 -12.58
CA LYS A 234 23.80 -3.05 -12.37
C LYS A 234 25.02 -3.87 -12.80
N LYS A 235 25.65 -3.56 -13.95
CA LYS A 235 26.88 -4.24 -14.40
C LYS A 235 28.06 -4.04 -13.43
N ARG A 236 28.22 -2.83 -12.86
CA ARG A 236 29.26 -2.55 -11.85
C ARG A 236 29.01 -3.31 -10.54
N VAL A 237 27.76 -3.38 -10.07
CA VAL A 237 27.40 -4.13 -8.84
C VAL A 237 27.59 -5.65 -9.05
N VAL A 238 27.23 -6.18 -10.22
CA VAL A 238 27.47 -7.60 -10.54
C VAL A 238 28.99 -7.89 -10.57
N LYS A 239 29.78 -7.11 -11.33
CA LYS A 239 31.25 -7.28 -11.36
C LYS A 239 31.85 -7.21 -9.96
N ARG A 240 31.44 -6.24 -9.14
CA ARG A 240 31.93 -6.11 -7.76
C ARG A 240 31.61 -7.36 -6.93
N LYS A 241 30.39 -7.89 -6.98
CA LYS A 241 30.02 -9.12 -6.27
C LYS A 241 30.73 -10.36 -6.79
N GLU A 242 31.05 -10.41 -8.08
CA GLU A 242 31.86 -11.48 -8.68
C GLU A 242 33.31 -11.42 -8.18
N GLN A 243 33.89 -10.21 -8.08
CA GLN A 243 35.22 -10.00 -7.49
C GLN A 243 35.25 -10.33 -6.00
N GLU A 244 34.33 -9.79 -5.20
CA GLU A 244 34.21 -10.10 -3.76
C GLU A 244 34.01 -11.61 -3.50
N ARG A 245 33.30 -12.33 -4.40
CA ARG A 245 33.14 -13.79 -4.31
C ARG A 245 34.40 -14.55 -4.72
N ALA A 246 35.14 -14.08 -5.73
CA ALA A 246 36.41 -14.69 -6.13
C ALA A 246 37.49 -14.48 -5.05
N GLU A 247 37.60 -13.27 -4.52
CA GLU A 247 38.49 -12.92 -3.40
C GLU A 247 38.17 -13.75 -2.15
N ALA A 248 36.89 -13.96 -1.82
CA ALA A 248 36.49 -14.85 -0.73
C ALA A 248 36.83 -16.34 -0.97
N ILE A 249 36.79 -16.81 -2.23
CA ILE A 249 37.17 -18.18 -2.60
C ILE A 249 38.69 -18.37 -2.52
N GLU A 250 39.49 -17.44 -3.03
CA GLU A 250 40.95 -17.51 -2.91
C GLU A 250 41.41 -17.36 -1.46
N ALA A 251 40.80 -16.47 -0.67
CA ALA A 251 41.07 -16.36 0.76
C ALA A 251 40.74 -17.66 1.53
N ALA A 252 39.65 -18.35 1.17
CA ALA A 252 39.32 -19.64 1.74
C ALA A 252 40.37 -20.73 1.39
N LYS A 253 40.81 -20.80 0.13
CA LYS A 253 41.89 -21.72 -0.30
C LYS A 253 43.21 -21.45 0.42
N VAL A 254 43.60 -20.18 0.56
CA VAL A 254 44.85 -19.80 1.25
C VAL A 254 44.76 -20.20 2.73
N ALA A 255 43.64 -19.95 3.39
CA ALA A 255 43.42 -20.38 4.77
C ALA A 255 43.40 -21.92 4.93
N GLU A 256 42.90 -22.66 3.94
CA GLU A 256 42.92 -24.13 3.90
C GLU A 256 44.35 -24.68 3.74
N VAL A 257 45.15 -24.10 2.83
CA VAL A 257 46.57 -24.46 2.63
C VAL A 257 47.43 -24.09 3.84
N GLU A 258 47.24 -22.92 4.45
CA GLU A 258 47.93 -22.54 5.70
C GLU A 258 47.54 -23.48 6.86
N ALA A 259 46.27 -23.90 6.94
CA ALA A 259 45.82 -24.87 7.94
C ALA A 259 46.46 -26.26 7.73
N GLU A 260 46.57 -26.75 6.49
CA GLU A 260 47.33 -27.97 6.17
C GLU A 260 48.82 -27.84 6.52
N GLU A 261 49.46 -26.72 6.20
CA GLU A 261 50.88 -26.52 6.47
C GLU A 261 51.18 -26.45 7.99
N VAL A 262 50.33 -25.77 8.75
CA VAL A 262 50.39 -25.74 10.22
C VAL A 262 50.12 -27.13 10.82
N ALA A 263 49.25 -27.94 10.21
CA ALA A 263 49.02 -29.33 10.61
C ALA A 263 50.27 -30.21 10.33
N ARG A 264 50.87 -30.11 9.14
CA ARG A 264 52.10 -30.83 8.77
C ARG A 264 53.27 -30.47 9.69
N LYS A 265 53.53 -29.17 9.92
CA LYS A 265 54.59 -28.69 10.82
C LYS A 265 54.37 -29.13 12.28
N LYS A 266 53.13 -29.34 12.72
CA LYS A 266 52.81 -29.96 14.03
C LYS A 266 53.06 -31.47 14.06
N ALA A 267 52.84 -32.18 12.95
CA ALA A 267 53.14 -33.60 12.84
C ALA A 267 54.66 -33.87 12.85
N GLU A 268 55.44 -33.12 12.07
CA GLU A 268 56.91 -33.25 12.05
C GLU A 268 57.54 -32.94 13.41
N LYS A 269 57.09 -31.88 14.10
CA LYS A 269 57.53 -31.59 15.48
C LYS A 269 57.13 -32.65 16.51
N LYS A 270 56.20 -33.55 16.17
CA LYS A 270 55.85 -34.70 17.02
C LYS A 270 56.78 -35.89 16.74
N ALA A 271 57.01 -36.21 15.46
CA ALA A 271 57.96 -37.25 15.05
C ALA A 271 59.40 -36.95 15.51
N ALA A 272 59.86 -35.70 15.38
CA ALA A 272 61.17 -35.25 15.83
C ALA A 272 61.37 -35.30 17.37
N LYS A 273 60.32 -35.63 18.15
CA LYS A 273 60.37 -35.68 19.61
C LYS A 273 60.40 -37.11 20.18
N GLU A 274 60.39 -38.14 19.34
CA GLU A 274 60.38 -39.55 19.73
C GLU A 274 61.77 -40.22 19.62
N GLY A 275 62.81 -39.42 19.37
CA GLY A 275 64.14 -39.86 18.94
C GLY A 275 65.29 -39.84 19.97
N VAL A 276 65.05 -39.88 21.29
CA VAL A 276 66.10 -40.13 22.31
C VAL A 276 65.57 -41.01 23.45
N LYS A 277 66.40 -41.97 23.89
CA LYS A 277 66.21 -42.99 24.95
C LYS A 277 66.71 -42.48 26.34
N PRO A 278 66.58 -43.21 27.49
CA PRO A 278 65.93 -44.51 27.74
C PRO A 278 65.02 -44.55 29.01
N SER A 279 64.65 -45.79 29.40
CA SER A 279 64.00 -46.24 30.63
C SER A 279 64.67 -45.80 31.95
N GLU A 280 63.96 -45.82 33.10
CA GLU A 280 63.92 -47.04 33.96
C GLU A 280 62.56 -47.39 34.61
N LYS A 281 62.50 -48.56 35.30
CA LYS A 281 61.28 -49.20 35.82
C LYS A 281 61.25 -49.33 37.35
N LYS A 282 60.04 -49.25 37.94
CA LYS A 282 59.40 -50.29 38.79
C LYS A 282 57.94 -49.85 39.05
N ALA A 283 56.90 -50.57 38.63
CA ALA A 283 56.47 -51.94 38.95
C ALA A 283 55.75 -52.03 40.32
N GLY A 284 54.43 -52.28 40.30
CA GLY A 284 53.56 -52.27 41.47
C GLY A 284 52.07 -52.50 41.15
N THR A 285 51.73 -53.72 40.72
CA THR A 285 50.34 -54.24 40.63
C THR A 285 49.72 -54.42 42.04
N THR A 286 48.40 -54.48 42.27
CA THR A 286 47.26 -54.92 41.42
C THR A 286 45.89 -54.39 41.88
N LYS A 287 44.86 -54.58 41.03
CA LYS A 287 43.39 -54.85 41.25
C LYS A 287 42.96 -55.38 42.64
N LYS A 288 41.68 -55.38 43.08
CA LYS A 288 40.30 -55.12 42.53
C LYS A 288 39.38 -54.73 43.74
N THR A 289 38.07 -54.40 43.71
CA THR A 289 36.81 -54.94 43.11
C THR A 289 35.75 -53.80 43.08
N ASP A 290 34.86 -53.61 42.10
CA ASP A 290 33.67 -54.39 41.68
C ASP A 290 32.56 -54.60 42.73
N ALA A 291 31.36 -53.97 42.54
CA ALA A 291 30.08 -54.64 42.22
C ALA A 291 28.78 -53.89 42.63
N LYS A 292 27.68 -54.18 41.90
CA LYS A 292 26.23 -53.94 42.15
C LYS A 292 25.70 -52.49 42.12
N SER A 293 24.44 -52.23 41.72
CA SER A 293 23.38 -53.12 41.17
C SER A 293 22.58 -52.44 40.05
N ALA A 294 21.76 -53.23 39.33
CA ALA A 294 20.88 -52.75 38.26
C ALA A 294 19.45 -53.28 38.43
N SER A 295 18.45 -52.53 37.98
CA SER A 295 17.28 -52.96 37.16
C SER A 295 16.30 -51.79 36.96
N ALA A 296 15.26 -51.94 36.13
CA ALA A 296 14.34 -50.85 35.76
C ALA A 296 12.92 -51.32 35.37
N LYS A 297 11.97 -50.36 35.37
CA LYS A 297 10.64 -50.39 34.69
C LYS A 297 9.59 -51.38 35.27
N PRO A 298 8.29 -51.37 34.84
CA PRO A 298 7.55 -50.37 34.03
C PRO A 298 6.10 -50.02 34.49
N ALA A 299 5.45 -49.09 33.74
CA ALA A 299 4.00 -49.03 33.41
C ALA A 299 2.94 -48.60 34.47
N SER A 300 1.69 -48.20 34.14
CA SER A 300 1.09 -47.44 32.99
C SER A 300 -0.44 -47.18 33.21
N LYS A 301 -1.07 -46.30 32.39
CA LYS A 301 -2.54 -46.03 32.23
C LYS A 301 -3.21 -45.18 33.35
N THR A 302 -3.95 -44.07 33.12
CA THR A 302 -5.20 -43.75 32.34
C THR A 302 -6.49 -44.35 32.99
N VAL A 303 -7.66 -43.69 33.06
CA VAL A 303 -8.50 -43.04 32.00
C VAL A 303 -9.50 -41.94 32.52
N ALA A 304 -9.75 -40.93 31.66
CA ALA A 304 -10.87 -39.95 31.44
C ALA A 304 -12.06 -39.63 32.41
N ALA A 305 -12.30 -38.31 32.58
CA ALA A 305 -13.49 -37.44 32.32
C ALA A 305 -14.98 -37.83 32.59
N LYS A 306 -15.77 -36.86 33.11
CA LYS A 306 -17.10 -36.41 32.57
C LYS A 306 -17.55 -35.02 33.10
N GLU A 307 -18.69 -34.50 32.62
CA GLU A 307 -19.19 -33.11 32.74
C GLU A 307 -20.53 -32.95 33.53
N THR A 308 -20.74 -31.74 34.13
CA THR A 308 -21.98 -30.88 34.34
C THR A 308 -23.40 -31.51 34.59
N PRO A 309 -24.53 -30.79 34.91
CA PRO A 309 -24.83 -29.33 34.96
C PRO A 309 -25.80 -28.81 36.09
N SER A 310 -26.33 -27.56 35.94
CA SER A 310 -27.60 -26.98 36.49
C SER A 310 -27.67 -26.38 37.93
N LYS A 311 -28.59 -25.46 38.33
CA LYS A 311 -29.38 -24.35 37.67
C LYS A 311 -30.17 -23.48 38.71
N THR A 312 -30.11 -22.13 38.62
CA THR A 312 -31.11 -21.10 39.11
C THR A 312 -31.46 -21.01 40.62
N THR A 313 -32.07 -19.96 41.21
CA THR A 313 -32.82 -18.73 40.79
C THR A 313 -32.22 -17.43 41.42
N LYS A 314 -32.62 -16.15 41.23
CA LYS A 314 -33.64 -15.37 40.46
C LYS A 314 -35.03 -15.03 41.10
N VAL A 315 -35.20 -13.79 41.65
CA VAL A 315 -36.39 -12.86 41.57
C VAL A 315 -35.89 -11.42 41.95
N ALA A 316 -35.88 -10.37 41.11
CA ALA A 316 -36.92 -9.51 40.48
C ALA A 316 -37.58 -8.46 41.44
N SER A 317 -37.96 -7.22 41.08
CA SER A 317 -38.11 -6.51 39.77
C SER A 317 -37.46 -5.08 39.77
N LYS A 318 -38.01 -3.86 39.48
CA LYS A 318 -39.35 -3.33 39.05
C LYS A 318 -39.30 -1.83 38.57
N LYS A 319 -39.46 -1.52 37.25
CA LYS A 319 -39.85 -0.19 36.63
C LYS A 319 -38.91 1.05 36.82
N THR A 320 -38.94 2.19 36.08
CA THR A 320 -39.45 2.64 34.73
C THR A 320 -38.86 4.01 34.28
N ALA A 321 -38.62 4.19 32.96
CA ALA A 321 -38.81 5.41 32.12
C ALA A 321 -38.04 6.74 32.40
N SER A 322 -38.16 7.69 31.43
CA SER A 322 -37.63 9.09 31.36
C SER A 322 -36.09 9.27 31.41
N THR A 323 -35.38 9.75 30.37
CA THR A 323 -35.30 11.10 29.72
C THR A 323 -34.53 12.19 30.49
N SER A 324 -33.79 13.02 29.73
CA SER A 324 -33.15 14.31 30.07
C SER A 324 -31.92 14.37 31.01
N THR A 325 -30.88 15.03 30.46
CA THR A 325 -29.72 15.75 31.05
C THR A 325 -30.13 16.94 31.96
N PRO A 326 -29.22 17.73 32.62
CA PRO A 326 -27.75 17.59 32.83
C PRO A 326 -27.19 18.00 34.25
N ALA A 327 -25.87 17.80 34.44
CA ALA A 327 -24.85 18.66 35.12
C ALA A 327 -25.02 19.26 36.55
N THR A 328 -23.91 19.19 37.32
CA THR A 328 -23.72 19.84 38.64
C THR A 328 -22.75 21.05 38.64
N LYS A 329 -23.35 22.25 38.61
CA LYS A 329 -22.92 23.60 39.07
C LYS A 329 -21.47 23.87 39.58
N LYS A 330 -20.84 24.89 38.97
CA LYS A 330 -20.12 26.03 39.62
C LYS A 330 -20.06 27.16 38.56
N LYS A 331 -20.70 28.35 38.63
CA LYS A 331 -21.01 29.40 39.64
C LYS A 331 -20.02 30.59 39.64
N ALA A 332 -20.25 31.53 38.73
CA ALA A 332 -19.98 32.99 38.84
C ALA A 332 -20.77 33.66 37.69
N ALA A 333 -21.77 34.54 37.92
CA ALA A 333 -21.75 35.91 38.47
C ALA A 333 -21.51 36.98 37.38
N ALA A 334 -22.28 38.07 37.40
CA ALA A 334 -22.45 38.99 36.26
C ALA A 334 -22.49 40.48 36.66
N SER A 335 -22.19 41.37 35.72
CA SER A 335 -22.49 42.82 35.82
C SER A 335 -22.62 43.47 34.44
N LYS A 336 -23.57 44.43 34.28
CA LYS A 336 -23.79 45.24 33.07
C LYS A 336 -24.71 46.44 33.37
N PRO A 337 -24.36 47.67 32.94
CA PRO A 337 -25.31 48.62 32.32
C PRO A 337 -24.78 49.10 30.94
N ALA A 338 -25.53 49.51 29.91
CA ALA A 338 -26.83 50.22 29.72
C ALA A 338 -26.73 51.77 29.86
N SER A 339 -27.30 52.63 28.99
CA SER A 339 -28.10 52.49 27.72
C SER A 339 -27.38 53.23 26.55
N LYS A 340 -27.89 53.66 25.37
CA LYS A 340 -29.18 54.13 24.76
C LYS A 340 -29.32 53.51 23.33
N LYS A 341 -30.41 53.43 22.54
CA LYS A 341 -31.71 54.13 22.30
C LYS A 341 -31.65 55.35 21.34
N VAL A 342 -32.37 55.48 20.20
CA VAL A 342 -32.84 54.58 19.09
C VAL A 342 -33.43 55.43 17.91
N ALA A 343 -33.34 55.04 16.61
CA ALA A 343 -34.13 55.59 15.48
C ALA A 343 -34.18 54.66 14.23
N LYS A 344 -35.12 54.86 13.27
CA LYS A 344 -35.41 53.99 12.09
C LYS A 344 -36.23 54.75 11.00
N LYS A 345 -36.34 54.19 9.76
CA LYS A 345 -37.10 54.65 8.54
C LYS A 345 -36.33 55.64 7.63
N SER A 346 -36.61 55.81 6.32
CA SER A 346 -37.54 55.15 5.35
C SER A 346 -37.00 55.32 3.89
N ALA A 347 -37.74 54.86 2.86
CA ALA A 347 -37.28 54.81 1.46
C ALA A 347 -38.09 55.69 0.47
N ALA A 348 -37.53 55.82 -0.74
CA ALA A 348 -38.14 56.18 -2.03
C ALA A 348 -38.52 57.66 -2.37
N SER A 349 -37.95 58.14 -3.48
CA SER A 349 -38.57 59.10 -4.41
C SER A 349 -37.93 58.97 -5.82
N THR A 350 -38.64 59.39 -6.86
CA THR A 350 -38.22 59.39 -8.28
C THR A 350 -38.35 60.81 -8.86
N PRO A 351 -37.76 61.10 -10.02
CA PRO A 351 -38.59 61.68 -11.09
C PRO A 351 -38.32 61.13 -12.50
N ALA A 352 -39.26 61.42 -13.42
CA ALA A 352 -39.16 61.18 -14.87
C ALA A 352 -38.55 62.43 -15.59
N LYS A 353 -38.47 62.60 -16.92
CA LYS A 353 -39.41 62.23 -18.03
C LYS A 353 -38.82 62.62 -19.41
N LYS A 354 -39.33 62.02 -20.51
CA LYS A 354 -39.29 62.48 -21.95
C LYS A 354 -37.91 62.54 -22.65
N THR A 355 -37.73 62.53 -23.99
CA THR A 355 -38.42 61.98 -25.22
C THR A 355 -37.39 62.05 -26.38
N SER A 356 -37.29 61.13 -27.35
CA SER A 356 -38.15 60.89 -28.55
C SER A 356 -37.88 59.47 -29.14
N LYS A 357 -38.71 58.76 -29.95
CA LYS A 357 -39.50 59.02 -31.20
C LYS A 357 -38.61 59.23 -32.46
N LYS A 358 -38.85 58.61 -33.64
CA LYS A 358 -40.01 57.81 -34.15
C LYS A 358 -39.73 57.12 -35.53
N LYS A 359 -40.25 55.88 -35.75
CA LYS A 359 -40.60 55.24 -37.08
C LYS A 359 -39.45 54.93 -38.08
N SER A 360 -39.60 54.09 -39.13
CA SER A 360 -40.74 53.25 -39.62
C SER A 360 -40.36 52.13 -40.63
N ALA A 361 -41.03 50.96 -40.51
CA ALA A 361 -41.69 50.16 -41.57
C ALA A 361 -40.88 49.56 -42.77
N THR A 362 -41.33 48.57 -43.56
CA THR A 362 -42.64 47.85 -43.66
C THR A 362 -42.47 46.43 -44.26
N SER A 363 -43.34 45.47 -43.85
CA SER A 363 -44.03 44.42 -44.68
C SER A 363 -43.22 43.37 -45.53
N GLU A 364 -43.73 42.21 -46.00
CA GLU A 364 -45.04 41.52 -45.83
C GLU A 364 -45.05 39.99 -46.19
N THR A 365 -45.87 39.17 -45.50
CA THR A 365 -46.64 37.95 -45.95
C THR A 365 -45.99 36.74 -46.69
N ALA A 366 -46.57 35.52 -46.77
CA ALA A 366 -47.74 34.89 -46.11
C ALA A 366 -47.72 33.33 -46.08
N LYS A 367 -48.30 32.78 -44.99
CA LYS A 367 -49.15 31.58 -44.83
C LYS A 367 -49.24 30.50 -45.94
N LYS A 368 -49.17 29.21 -45.52
CA LYS A 368 -50.33 28.28 -45.62
C LYS A 368 -50.31 27.14 -44.57
N ALA A 369 -51.49 26.58 -44.32
CA ALA A 369 -51.88 25.46 -43.44
C ALA A 369 -53.19 24.85 -44.05
N PRO A 370 -53.94 23.84 -43.49
CA PRO A 370 -53.95 23.36 -42.10
C PRO A 370 -54.28 21.84 -41.82
N ALA A 371 -54.28 21.49 -40.52
CA ALA A 371 -55.09 20.41 -39.87
C ALA A 371 -54.72 18.92 -40.17
N LYS A 372 -55.10 17.91 -39.36
CA LYS A 372 -56.05 17.81 -38.23
C LYS A 372 -55.49 17.04 -37.00
N LYS A 373 -56.23 17.17 -35.88
CA LYS A 373 -56.37 16.29 -34.69
C LYS A 373 -56.13 14.78 -34.95
N ALA A 374 -55.82 13.92 -33.97
CA ALA A 374 -55.34 14.02 -32.56
C ALA A 374 -55.07 12.55 -32.07
N ASP A 375 -55.04 12.09 -30.81
CA ASP A 375 -55.30 12.65 -29.46
C ASP A 375 -54.58 11.82 -28.37
N ASN A 376 -54.75 12.15 -27.08
CA ASN A 376 -53.94 11.63 -25.96
C ASN A 376 -54.75 10.80 -24.94
N ARG A 377 -54.29 9.59 -24.53
CA ARG A 377 -54.97 8.80 -23.48
C ARG A 377 -54.03 7.96 -22.60
N LYS A 378 -53.89 8.37 -21.33
CA LYS A 378 -53.35 7.53 -20.25
C LYS A 378 -54.27 6.32 -20.02
N LEU A 379 -53.70 5.16 -19.68
CA LEU A 379 -54.44 4.09 -19.00
C LEU A 379 -53.58 3.45 -17.89
N THR A 380 -54.14 3.35 -16.69
CA THR A 380 -53.55 2.65 -15.53
C THR A 380 -54.51 1.58 -15.02
N LYS A 381 -53.98 0.40 -14.66
CA LYS A 381 -54.59 -0.65 -13.80
C LYS A 381 -53.49 -1.69 -13.50
N ARG A 382 -53.10 -1.87 -12.24
CA ARG A 382 -53.66 -2.73 -11.17
C ARG A 382 -53.31 -4.22 -11.33
N LYS A 383 -52.64 -4.77 -10.31
CA LYS A 383 -52.42 -6.22 -10.11
C LYS A 383 -53.73 -6.96 -9.78
N PRO A 384 -53.83 -8.28 -10.06
CA PRO A 384 -54.79 -9.17 -9.42
C PRO A 384 -54.37 -9.50 -7.97
N ARG A 385 -55.27 -10.21 -7.27
CA ARG A 385 -55.24 -10.63 -5.85
C ARG A 385 -53.85 -10.84 -5.23
#